data_AF-A0A8K0K041-F1
#
_entry.id   AF-A0A8K0K041-F1
#
_cell.length_a   1.000
_cell.length_b   1.000
_cell.length_c   1.000
_cell.angle_alpha   90.00
_cell.angle_beta   90.00
_cell.angle_gamma   90.00
#
_symmetry.space_group_name_H-M   'P 1'
#
loop_
_entity.id
_entity.type
_entity.pdbx_description
1 polymer ?
#
loop_
_entity_poly.entity_id
_entity_poly.type
_entity_poly.pdbx_seq_one_letter_code
_entity_poly.pdbx_strand_id
1 'polypeptide(L)' 'MNDMLYPIRVGEDGDWDANNSIQTPDSETSYHVKGLLPYTVYSFRVIAVNAKGPSRPSKESYYMVTLREGK' A
#
# COMPACT_ATOMS: atom_id res chain seq x y z
N MET A 1 -10.97 9.85 -14.23
CA MET A 1 -10.96 8.78 -13.21
C MET A 1 -10.00 9.26 -12.14
N ASN A 2 -10.42 9.24 -10.88
CA ASN A 2 -9.51 9.52 -9.77
C ASN A 2 -9.05 8.14 -9.29
N ASP A 3 -7.76 7.88 -9.38
CA ASP A 3 -7.18 6.60 -9.00
C ASP A 3 -6.50 6.78 -7.64
N MET A 4 -6.53 5.77 -6.79
CA MET A 4 -5.73 5.74 -5.56
C MET A 4 -4.52 4.83 -5.78
N LEU A 5 -3.35 5.29 -5.34
CA LEU A 5 -2.16 4.45 -5.24
C LEU A 5 -1.94 4.07 -3.78
N TYR A 6 -1.63 2.80 -3.55
CA TYR A 6 -1.29 2.25 -2.25
C TYR A 6 0.19 1.79 -2.26
N PRO A 7 1.16 2.67 -1.99
CA PRO A 7 2.53 2.27 -1.74
C PRO A 7 2.64 1.29 -0.57
N ILE A 8 3.43 0.24 -0.76
CA ILE A 8 3.63 -0.82 0.22
C ILE A 8 5.11 -0.85 0.62
N ARG A 9 5.38 -0.71 1.92
CA ARG A 9 6.71 -0.97 2.50
C ARG A 9 6.74 -2.38 3.07
N VAL A 10 7.81 -3.11 2.76
CA VAL A 10 8.07 -4.47 3.26
C VAL A 10 9.23 -4.41 4.25
N GLY A 11 9.04 -4.88 5.49
CA GLY A 11 10.03 -4.74 6.56
C GLY A 11 10.01 -3.37 7.24
N GLU A 12 10.74 -3.25 8.35
CA GLU A 12 10.87 -1.99 9.10
C GLU A 12 11.82 -1.00 8.39
N ASP A 13 12.86 -1.53 7.74
CA ASP A 13 13.86 -0.77 7.00
C ASP A 13 13.61 -0.75 5.47
N GLY A 14 12.45 -1.22 5.03
CA GLY A 14 12.12 -1.26 3.61
C GLY A 14 11.95 0.12 3.01
N ASP A 15 12.32 0.27 1.73
CA ASP A 15 12.00 1.48 0.97
C ASP A 15 10.50 1.53 0.61
N TRP A 16 10.00 2.75 0.39
CA TRP A 16 8.69 2.95 -0.22
C TRP A 16 8.82 2.62 -1.71
N ASP A 17 8.56 1.37 -2.05
CA ASP A 17 8.70 0.89 -3.42
C ASP A 17 7.59 1.50 -4.30
N ALA A 18 7.97 2.53 -5.06
CA ALA A 18 7.09 3.19 -6.01
C ALA A 18 6.67 2.26 -7.18
N ASN A 19 7.42 1.19 -7.44
CA ASN A 19 7.08 0.20 -8.45
C ASN A 19 6.14 -0.90 -7.90
N ASN A 20 5.97 -0.98 -6.58
CA ASN A 20 5.07 -1.91 -5.91
C ASN A 20 3.87 -1.20 -5.27
N SER A 21 3.43 -0.10 -5.88
CA SER A 21 2.18 0.55 -5.50
C SER A 21 1.00 -0.11 -6.19
N ILE A 22 -0.04 -0.44 -5.43
CA ILE A 22 -1.28 -0.93 -6.01
C ILE A 22 -2.08 0.26 -6.52
N GLN A 23 -2.45 0.26 -7.80
CA GLN A 23 -3.38 1.23 -8.37
C GLN A 23 -4.80 0.68 -8.33
N THR A 24 -5.72 1.44 -7.75
CA THR A 24 -7.14 1.06 -7.74
C THR A 24 -7.81 1.40 -9.08
N PRO A 25 -8.83 0.62 -9.47
CA PRO A 25 -9.59 0.89 -10.70
C PRO A 25 -10.57 2.07 -10.54
N ASP A 26 -10.78 2.54 -9.32
CA ASP A 26 -11.76 3.56 -8.96
C ASP A 26 -11.24 4.48 -7.84
N SER A 27 -12.09 5.42 -7.45
CA SER A 27 -11.82 6.42 -6.42
C SER A 27 -12.30 6.01 -5.03
N GLU A 28 -12.56 4.72 -4.81
CA GLU A 28 -13.00 4.25 -3.50
C GLU A 28 -11.91 4.51 -2.46
N THR A 29 -12.32 4.90 -1.26
CA THR A 29 -11.39 5.19 -0.16
C THR A 29 -11.00 3.92 0.62
N SER A 30 -11.25 2.75 0.04
CA SER A 30 -10.96 1.45 0.65
C SER A 30 -10.48 0.47 -0.40
N TYR A 31 -9.47 -0.34 -0.05
CA TYR A 31 -8.95 -1.37 -0.93
C TYR A 31 -8.50 -2.58 -0.11
N HIS A 32 -8.78 -3.78 -0.62
CA HIS A 32 -8.37 -5.02 0.00
C HIS A 32 -7.07 -5.52 -0.64
N VAL A 33 -5.95 -5.30 0.05
CA VAL A 33 -4.63 -5.76 -0.39
C VAL A 33 -4.53 -7.28 -0.30
N LYS A 34 -4.17 -7.94 -1.41
CA LYS A 34 -4.06 -9.40 -1.53
C LYS A 34 -2.62 -9.82 -1.81
N GLY A 35 -2.32 -11.10 -1.61
CA GLY A 35 -1.02 -11.68 -1.99
C GLY A 35 0.15 -11.24 -1.12
N LEU A 36 -0.11 -10.78 0.10
CA LEU A 36 0.95 -10.49 1.06
C LEU A 36 1.66 -11.77 1.46
N LEU A 37 2.99 -11.71 1.55
CA LEU A 37 3.81 -12.83 1.96
C LEU A 37 3.53 -13.17 3.43
N PRO A 38 3.52 -14.46 3.81
CA PRO A 38 3.38 -14.86 5.19
C PRO A 38 4.56 -14.38 6.03
N TYR A 39 4.32 -14.21 7.33
CA TYR A 39 5.34 -13.82 8.31
C TYR A 39 6.19 -12.60 7.92
N THR A 40 5.56 -11.60 7.31
CA THR A 40 6.23 -10.43 6.75
C THR A 40 5.64 -9.15 7.34
N VAL A 41 6.50 -8.21 7.73
CA VAL A 41 6.10 -6.88 8.23
C VAL A 41 5.71 -5.99 7.05
N TYR A 42 4.57 -5.30 7.16
CA TYR A 42 4.10 -4.34 6.17
C TYR A 42 3.70 -3.00 6.80
N SER A 43 3.84 -1.93 6.04
CA SER A 43 3.26 -0.61 6.31
C SER A 43 2.78 0.01 4.99
N PHE A 44 1.69 0.78 5.04
CA PHE A 44 1.00 1.30 3.86
C PHE A 44 0.91 2.82 3.90
N ARG A 45 0.89 3.43 2.71
CA ARG A 45 0.50 4.83 2.50
C ARG A 45 -0.61 4.89 1.44
N VAL A 46 -1.25 6.06 1.34
CA VAL A 46 -2.23 6.35 0.28
C VAL A 46 -1.79 7.61 -0.46
N ILE A 47 -1.88 7.58 -1.79
CA ILE A 47 -1.69 8.73 -2.67
C ILE A 47 -2.94 8.86 -3.54
N ALA A 48 -3.59 10.02 -3.50
CA ALA A 48 -4.72 10.30 -4.37
C ALA A 48 -4.24 10.87 -5.71
N VAL A 49 -4.75 10.35 -6.82
CA VAL A 49 -4.45 10.82 -8.17
C VAL A 49 -5.69 11.45 -8.78
N ASN A 50 -5.54 12.66 -9.33
CA ASN A 50 -6.56 13.30 -10.14
C ASN A 50 -5.97 13.73 -11.49
N ALA A 51 -6.75 14.44 -12.31
CA ALA A 51 -6.32 14.89 -13.64
C ALA A 51 -5.07 15.80 -13.65
N LYS A 52 -4.68 16.39 -12.51
CA LYS A 52 -3.47 17.20 -12.35
C LYS A 52 -2.26 16.40 -11.86
N GLY A 53 -2.45 15.15 -11.45
CA GLY A 53 -1.41 14.26 -10.96
C GLY A 53 -1.60 13.77 -9.52
N PRO A 54 -0.57 13.16 -8.92
CA PRO A 54 -0.62 12.58 -7.59
C PRO A 54 -0.49 13.62 -6.47
N SER A 55 -1.13 13.36 -5.34
CA SER A 55 -0.93 14.09 -4.09
C SER A 55 0.41 13.73 -3.43
N ARG A 56 0.73 14.40 -2.32
CA ARG A 56 1.75 13.87 -1.39
C ARG A 56 1.23 12.56 -0.75
N PRO A 57 2.11 11.60 -0.41
CA PRO A 57 1.72 10.42 0.34
C PRO A 57 1.14 10.77 1.70
N SER A 58 0.18 9.97 2.17
CA SER A 58 -0.34 10.04 3.54
C SER A 58 0.75 9.75 4.58
N LYS A 59 0.43 9.97 5.87
CA LYS A 59 1.18 9.33 6.95
C LYS A 59 1.11 7.80 6.77
N GLU A 60 2.21 7.13 7.08
CA GLU A 60 2.27 5.67 7.07
C GLU A 60 1.36 5.05 8.14
N SER A 61 0.78 3.90 7.82
CA SER A 61 0.10 3.06 8.79
C SER A 61 1.07 2.52 9.83
N TYR A 62 0.55 2.05 10.96
CA TYR A 62 1.32 1.20 11.86
C TYR A 62 1.83 -0.04 11.12
N TYR A 63 2.92 -0.61 11.65
CA TYR A 63 3.40 -1.90 11.21
C TYR A 63 2.40 -2.99 11.53
N MET A 64 2.23 -3.91 10.59
CA MET A 64 1.47 -5.15 10.79
C MET A 64 2.29 -6.34 10.32
N VAL A 65 2.11 -7.49 10.97
CA VAL A 65 2.79 -8.74 10.61
C VAL A 65 1.74 -9.72 10.12
N THR A 66 1.94 -10.25 8.92
CA THR A 66 1.08 -11.32 8.39
C THR A 66 1.31 -12.63 9.15
N LEU A 67 0.29 -13.49 9.16
CA LEU A 67 0.38 -14.79 9.80
C LEU A 67 1.44 -15.68 9.14
N ARG A 68 2.01 -16.60 9.92
CA ARG A 68 2.81 -17.70 9.39
C ARG A 68 1.88 -18.69 8.69
N GLU A 69 2.30 -19.27 7.57
CA GLU A 69 1.58 -20.43 7.02
C GLU A 69 1.56 -21.53 8.08
N GLY A 70 0.36 -21.98 8.45
CA GLY A 70 0.18 -23.13 9.32
C GLY A 70 0.59 -24.39 8.57
N LYS A 71 1.38 -25.25 9.22
CA LYS A 71 1.59 -26.64 8.77
C LYS A 71 0.32 -27.45 8.93
#